data_AF-A0A926FP19-F1
#
_entry.id   AF-A0A926FP19-F1
#
_cell.length_a   1.000
_cell.length_b   1.000
_cell.length_c   1.000
_cell.angle_alpha   90.00
_cell.angle_beta   90.00
_cell.angle_gamma   90.00
#
_symmetry.space_group_name_H-M   'P 1'
#
loop_
_entity.id
_entity.type
_entity.pdbx_description
1 polymer ?
#
loop_
_entity_poly.entity_id
_entity_poly.type
_entity_poly.pdbx_seq_one_letter_code
_entity_poly.pdbx_strand_id
1 'polypeptide(L)'
;MELPTCAQCPGTSPKKHHVAQPKPTFSAPPEDLSDPLVRLKKLQEDEARATALATLEPTEENIANLRRNHITPNLERATLFRDVYERLSWTNPEFDYTNKRPVGTLAKREWETERQTKFAQVMQSLNTRYGIFFHI
;
A
#
# COMPACT_ATOMS: atom_id res chain seq x y z
N MET A 1 56.03 -7.46 -19.66
CA MET A 1 55.79 -6.08 -20.09
C MET A 1 54.54 -6.08 -20.95
N GLU A 2 53.53 -5.35 -20.48
CA GLU A 2 52.53 -4.59 -21.25
C GLU A 2 51.52 -5.29 -22.18
N LEU A 3 50.24 -5.29 -21.74
CA LEU A 3 49.08 -4.91 -22.59
C LEU A 3 49.21 -3.42 -22.97
N PRO A 4 48.49 -2.82 -23.95
CA PRO A 4 47.22 -3.26 -24.57
C PRO A 4 47.11 -2.96 -26.09
N THR A 5 45.97 -3.29 -26.72
CA THR A 5 45.27 -2.38 -27.66
C THR A 5 43.84 -2.86 -27.83
N CYS A 6 42.90 -2.00 -27.44
CA CYS A 6 41.49 -2.05 -27.80
C CYS A 6 41.30 -1.12 -29.01
N ALA A 7 40.58 -1.57 -30.04
CA ALA A 7 39.91 -0.65 -30.96
C ALA A 7 38.73 -1.36 -31.64
N GLN A 8 37.55 -0.81 -31.36
CA GLN A 8 36.21 -1.20 -31.79
C GLN A 8 35.89 -0.86 -33.26
N CYS A 9 35.03 -1.71 -33.86
CA CYS A 9 33.83 -1.42 -34.68
C CYS A 9 33.96 -0.77 -36.08
N PRO A 10 32.91 -0.80 -36.95
CA PRO A 10 31.64 -1.56 -36.90
C PRO A 10 31.27 -2.29 -38.22
N GLY A 11 30.54 -3.40 -38.11
CA GLY A 11 29.88 -4.09 -39.23
C GLY A 11 28.37 -4.19 -39.01
N THR A 12 27.61 -3.49 -39.85
CA THR A 12 26.15 -3.40 -39.92
C THR A 12 25.46 -4.77 -39.99
N SER A 13 24.32 -4.92 -39.32
CA SER A 13 23.35 -6.00 -39.58
C SER A 13 21.91 -5.55 -39.24
N PRO A 14 20.89 -6.12 -39.90
CA PRO A 14 19.85 -5.34 -40.57
C PRO A 14 18.59 -5.09 -39.75
N LYS A 15 17.92 -3.96 -40.05
CA LYS A 15 16.61 -3.58 -39.50
C LYS A 15 15.52 -4.52 -40.03
N LYS A 16 14.89 -5.28 -39.14
CA LYS A 16 13.66 -6.03 -39.45
C LYS A 16 12.49 -5.04 -39.51
N HIS A 17 11.80 -5.01 -40.65
CA HIS A 17 10.56 -4.25 -40.82
C HIS A 17 9.47 -4.85 -39.93
N HIS A 18 9.09 -4.11 -38.89
CA HIS A 18 7.88 -4.41 -38.13
C HIS A 18 6.68 -3.88 -38.91
N VAL A 19 5.82 -4.78 -39.36
CA VAL A 19 4.48 -4.46 -39.89
C VAL A 19 3.71 -3.73 -38.79
N ALA A 20 3.25 -2.51 -39.09
CA ALA A 20 2.47 -1.68 -38.18
C ALA A 20 1.10 -2.32 -37.93
N GLN A 21 0.87 -2.80 -36.71
CA GLN A 21 -0.47 -3.15 -36.25
C GLN A 21 -1.27 -1.86 -35.99
N PRO A 22 -2.54 -1.76 -36.42
CA PRO A 22 -3.38 -0.61 -36.13
C PRO A 22 -3.62 -0.51 -34.62
N LYS A 23 -3.31 0.65 -34.03
CA LYS A 23 -3.61 0.96 -32.62
C LYS A 23 -5.12 0.84 -32.39
N PRO A 24 -5.59 -0.01 -31.47
CA PRO A 24 -6.98 0.05 -31.03
C PRO A 24 -7.18 1.38 -30.30
N THR A 25 -8.07 2.21 -30.83
CA THR A 25 -8.64 3.34 -30.10
C THR A 25 -9.32 2.80 -28.86
N PHE A 26 -8.72 3.01 -27.69
CA PHE A 26 -9.34 2.69 -26.42
C PHE A 26 -10.46 3.71 -26.18
N SER A 27 -11.66 3.43 -26.70
CA SER A 27 -12.86 4.03 -26.15
C SER A 27 -12.97 3.54 -24.71
N ALA A 28 -12.98 4.48 -23.75
CA ALA A 28 -13.16 4.15 -22.35
C ALA A 28 -14.38 3.22 -22.19
N PRO A 29 -14.21 2.04 -21.56
CA PRO A 29 -15.33 1.16 -21.26
C PRO A 29 -16.41 1.94 -20.49
N PRO A 30 -17.71 1.68 -20.74
CA PRO A 30 -18.77 2.27 -19.95
C PRO A 30 -18.47 1.99 -18.48
N GLU A 31 -18.47 3.04 -17.66
CA GLU A 31 -18.20 2.92 -16.24
C GLU A 31 -19.27 2.03 -15.60
N ASP A 32 -18.87 0.79 -15.30
CA ASP A 32 -19.70 -0.12 -14.56
C ASP A 32 -19.79 0.37 -13.11
N LEU A 33 -20.96 0.87 -12.74
CA LEU A 33 -21.27 1.30 -11.38
C LEU A 33 -21.33 0.13 -10.38
N SER A 34 -21.25 -1.12 -10.86
CA SER A 34 -21.11 -2.30 -10.02
C SER A 34 -19.70 -2.42 -9.41
N ASP A 35 -18.68 -1.84 -10.05
CA ASP A 35 -17.33 -1.81 -9.50
C ASP A 35 -17.25 -0.82 -8.32
N PRO A 36 -16.89 -1.29 -7.11
CA PRO A 36 -16.77 -0.42 -5.94
C PRO A 36 -15.79 0.73 -6.13
N LEU A 37 -14.73 0.56 -6.94
CA LEU A 37 -13.75 1.61 -7.19
C LEU A 37 -14.32 2.73 -8.06
N VAL A 38 -15.07 2.38 -9.10
CA VAL A 38 -15.75 3.34 -9.98
C VAL A 38 -16.78 4.14 -9.20
N ARG A 39 -17.58 3.45 -8.38
CA ARG A 39 -18.57 4.09 -7.50
C ARG A 39 -17.93 5.03 -6.48
N LEU A 40 -16.82 4.63 -5.86
CA LEU A 40 -16.11 5.47 -4.90
C LEU A 40 -15.55 6.74 -5.56
N LYS A 41 -14.95 6.61 -6.74
CA LYS A 41 -14.41 7.77 -7.48
C LYS A 41 -15.49 8.80 -7.80
N LYS A 42 -16.66 8.36 -8.28
CA LYS A 42 -17.78 9.27 -8.54
C LYS A 42 -18.22 10.04 -7.30
N LEU A 43 -18.34 9.34 -6.16
CA LEU A 43 -18.67 9.99 -4.89
C LEU A 43 -17.63 11.04 -4.48
N GLN A 44 -16.34 10.74 -4.69
CA GLN A 44 -15.25 11.68 -4.40
C GLN A 44 -15.27 12.91 -5.33
N GLU A 45 -15.55 12.72 -6.61
CA GLU A 45 -15.70 13.83 -7.56
C GLU A 45 -16.91 14.70 -7.23
N ASP A 46 -18.03 14.11 -6.87
CA ASP A 46 -19.24 14.82 -6.43
C ASP A 46 -18.97 15.64 -5.15
N GLU A 47 -18.31 15.03 -4.17
CA GLU A 47 -17.92 15.70 -2.92
C GLU A 47 -16.92 16.84 -3.17
N ALA A 48 -15.94 16.63 -4.04
CA ALA A 48 -14.97 17.67 -4.40
C ALA A 48 -15.67 18.88 -5.06
N ARG A 49 -16.64 18.63 -5.94
CA ARG A 49 -17.46 19.69 -6.56
C ARG A 49 -18.30 20.44 -5.53
N ALA A 50 -19.01 19.73 -4.65
CA ALA A 50 -19.81 20.35 -3.60
C ALA A 50 -18.95 21.17 -2.62
N THR A 51 -17.76 20.67 -2.28
CA THR A 51 -16.81 21.37 -1.42
C THR A 51 -16.25 22.61 -2.10
N ALA A 52 -15.91 22.54 -3.39
CA ALA A 52 -15.47 23.70 -4.16
C ALA A 52 -16.56 24.78 -4.21
N LEU A 53 -17.82 24.41 -4.47
CA LEU A 53 -18.94 25.34 -4.46
C LEU A 53 -19.12 26.02 -3.10
N ALA A 54 -19.13 25.24 -2.00
CA ALA A 54 -19.28 25.79 -0.66
C ALA A 54 -18.09 26.66 -0.22
N THR A 55 -16.89 26.41 -0.77
CA THR A 55 -15.68 27.18 -0.45
C THR A 55 -15.63 28.49 -1.23
N LEU A 56 -15.97 28.46 -2.52
CA LEU A 56 -15.97 29.65 -3.38
C LEU A 56 -17.16 30.56 -3.08
N GLU A 57 -18.32 29.97 -2.80
CA GLU A 57 -19.58 30.67 -2.51
C GLU A 57 -20.16 30.17 -1.18
N PRO A 58 -19.68 30.69 -0.05
CA PRO A 58 -20.10 30.24 1.29
C PRO A 58 -21.49 30.80 1.65
N THR A 59 -22.53 30.26 1.02
CA THR A 59 -23.94 30.54 1.35
C THR A 59 -24.47 29.50 2.33
N GLU A 60 -25.49 29.86 3.11
CA GLU A 60 -26.13 28.93 4.05
C GLU A 60 -26.68 27.68 3.36
N GLU A 61 -27.27 27.86 2.18
CA GLU A 61 -27.81 26.76 1.37
C GLU A 61 -26.70 25.83 0.86
N ASN A 62 -25.59 26.37 0.34
CA ASN A 62 -24.48 25.54 -0.17
C ASN A 62 -23.85 24.71 0.95
N ILE A 63 -23.65 25.31 2.13
CA ILE A 63 -23.09 24.62 3.29
C ILE A 63 -24.07 23.57 3.83
N ALA A 64 -25.38 23.87 3.87
CA ALA A 64 -26.40 22.93 4.28
C ALA A 64 -26.49 21.73 3.33
N ASN A 65 -26.44 21.97 2.02
CA ASN A 65 -26.44 20.95 0.98
C ASN A 65 -25.17 20.08 1.05
N LEU A 66 -23.99 20.70 1.22
CA LEU A 66 -22.74 19.97 1.41
C LEU A 66 -22.83 19.03 2.63
N ARG A 67 -23.30 19.55 3.76
CA ARG A 67 -23.42 18.77 4.99
C ARG A 67 -24.40 17.61 4.82
N ARG A 68 -25.60 17.89 4.31
CA ARG A 68 -26.69 16.91 4.20
C ARG A 68 -26.36 15.80 3.20
N ASN A 69 -25.73 16.15 2.08
CA ASN A 69 -25.55 15.21 0.96
C ASN A 69 -24.20 14.47 1.00
N HIS A 70 -23.17 15.06 1.62
CA HIS A 70 -21.82 14.49 1.62
C HIS A 70 -21.32 14.18 3.03
N ILE A 71 -21.28 15.19 3.93
CA ILE A 71 -20.66 15.01 5.25
C ILE A 71 -21.40 13.97 6.09
N THR A 72 -22.73 14.10 6.24
CA THR A 72 -23.52 13.17 7.08
C THR A 72 -23.46 11.73 6.54
N PRO A 73 -23.72 11.47 5.24
CA PRO A 73 -23.62 10.12 4.71
C PRO A 73 -22.20 9.53 4.76
N ASN A 74 -21.15 10.35 4.58
CA ASN A 74 -19.78 9.88 4.71
C ASN A 74 -19.45 9.48 6.15
N LEU A 75 -19.95 10.23 7.14
CA LEU A 75 -19.80 9.88 8.54
C LEU A 75 -20.51 8.56 8.87
N GLU A 76 -21.74 8.37 8.40
CA GLU A 76 -22.49 7.12 8.58
C GLU A 76 -21.75 5.91 7.98
N ARG A 77 -21.20 6.05 6.76
CA ARG A 77 -20.37 5.01 6.12
C ARG A 77 -19.12 4.69 6.93
N ALA A 78 -18.44 5.71 7.47
CA ALA A 78 -17.24 5.52 8.29
C ALA A 78 -17.56 4.80 9.60
N THR A 79 -18.67 5.14 10.26
CA THR A 79 -19.13 4.45 11.47
C THR A 79 -19.42 2.98 11.19
N LEU A 80 -20.21 2.69 10.15
CA LEU A 80 -20.52 1.30 9.77
C LEU A 80 -19.26 0.50 9.41
N PHE A 81 -18.33 1.12 8.69
CA PHE A 81 -17.03 0.49 8.38
C PHE A 81 -16.27 0.14 9.67
N ARG A 82 -16.22 1.07 10.64
CA ARG A 82 -15.51 0.85 11.90
C ARG A 82 -16.13 -0.29 12.69
N ASP A 83 -17.45 -0.32 12.82
CA ASP A 83 -18.16 -1.37 13.55
C ASP A 83 -17.90 -2.76 12.95
N VAL A 84 -17.96 -2.87 11.62
CA VAL A 84 -17.68 -4.12 10.91
C VAL A 84 -16.21 -4.51 11.06
N TYR A 85 -15.30 -3.55 10.96
CA TYR A 85 -13.86 -3.78 11.12
C TYR A 85 -13.51 -4.30 12.52
N GLU A 86 -14.05 -3.70 13.57
CA GLU A 86 -13.81 -4.14 14.96
C GLU A 86 -14.35 -5.54 15.21
N ARG A 87 -15.59 -5.81 14.78
CA ARG A 87 -16.19 -7.15 14.91
C ARG A 87 -15.37 -8.19 14.18
N LEU A 88 -14.88 -7.87 12.98
CA LEU A 88 -14.01 -8.75 12.21
C LEU A 88 -12.72 -9.01 12.99
N SER A 89 -12.07 -7.97 13.50
CA SER A 89 -10.82 -8.10 14.26
C SER A 89 -10.96 -8.94 15.54
N TRP A 90 -12.12 -8.94 16.19
CA TRP A 90 -12.34 -9.72 17.42
C TRP A 90 -12.76 -11.17 17.16
N THR A 91 -13.53 -11.42 16.09
CA THR A 91 -13.98 -12.78 15.75
C THR A 91 -12.85 -13.62 15.18
N ASN A 92 -11.89 -12.96 14.52
CA ASN A 92 -10.85 -13.58 13.71
C ASN A 92 -9.47 -13.34 14.34
N PRO A 93 -8.95 -14.31 15.13
CA PRO A 93 -7.68 -14.16 15.85
C PRO A 93 -6.45 -14.10 14.93
N GLU A 94 -6.59 -14.37 13.63
CA GLU A 94 -5.52 -14.20 12.64
C GLU A 94 -5.14 -12.74 12.41
N PHE A 95 -6.07 -11.81 12.66
CA PHE A 95 -5.81 -10.37 12.59
C PHE A 95 -5.28 -9.80 13.91
N ASP A 96 -5.29 -10.60 14.98
CA ASP A 96 -4.75 -10.19 16.28
C ASP A 96 -3.22 -10.30 16.28
N TYR A 97 -2.56 -9.14 16.18
CA TYR A 97 -1.11 -9.05 16.24
C TYR A 97 -0.51 -9.44 17.60
N THR A 98 -1.31 -9.51 18.67
CA THR A 98 -0.84 -9.97 19.99
C THR A 98 -0.51 -11.47 20.00
N ASN A 99 -1.06 -12.26 19.07
CA ASN A 99 -0.64 -13.66 18.87
C ASN A 99 0.81 -13.79 18.38
N LYS A 100 1.36 -12.76 17.72
CA LYS A 100 2.74 -12.77 17.19
C LYS A 100 3.74 -12.11 18.14
N ARG A 101 3.27 -11.26 19.06
CA ARG A 101 4.12 -10.56 20.03
C ARG A 101 3.43 -10.47 21.39
N PRO A 102 4.10 -10.91 22.47
CA PRO A 102 3.53 -10.80 23.80
C PRO A 102 3.35 -9.33 24.20
N VAL A 103 2.20 -9.02 24.81
CA VAL A 103 1.88 -7.67 25.30
C VAL A 103 2.15 -7.49 26.79
N GLY A 104 2.08 -8.57 27.59
CA GLY A 104 2.37 -8.54 29.02
C GLY A 104 3.85 -8.32 29.33
N THR A 105 4.17 -7.60 30.40
CA THR A 105 5.55 -7.24 30.79
C THR A 105 6.45 -8.46 31.02
N LEU A 106 5.95 -9.49 31.71
CA LEU A 106 6.69 -10.73 31.94
C LEU A 106 6.94 -11.50 30.63
N ALA A 107 5.88 -11.71 29.85
CA ALA A 107 5.95 -12.42 28.57
C ALA A 107 6.85 -11.69 27.54
N LYS A 108 6.86 -10.34 27.57
CA LYS A 108 7.80 -9.52 26.78
C LYS A 108 9.26 -9.80 27.14
N ARG A 109 9.59 -9.84 28.43
CA ARG A 109 10.95 -10.12 28.90
C ARG A 109 11.41 -11.52 28.52
N GLU A 110 10.54 -12.50 28.67
CA GLU A 110 10.83 -13.88 28.27
C GLU A 110 11.06 -13.97 26.76
N TRP A 111 10.21 -13.33 25.95
CA TRP A 111 10.35 -13.29 24.49
C TRP A 111 11.62 -12.57 24.02
N GLU A 112 11.99 -11.45 24.65
CA GLU A 112 13.27 -10.79 24.38
C GLU A 112 14.46 -11.68 24.73
N THR A 113 14.39 -12.37 25.88
CA THR A 113 15.44 -13.30 26.34
C THR A 113 15.59 -14.48 25.38
N GLU A 114 14.48 -15.09 24.96
CA GLU A 114 14.48 -16.19 23.99
C GLU A 114 15.06 -15.74 22.65
N ARG A 115 14.72 -14.54 22.19
CA ARG A 115 15.24 -13.96 20.95
C ARG A 115 16.73 -13.67 21.02
N GLN A 116 17.21 -13.09 22.11
CA GLN A 116 18.64 -12.86 22.33
C GLN A 116 19.40 -14.18 22.38
N THR A 117 18.83 -15.20 23.02
CA THR A 117 19.43 -16.54 23.10
C THR A 117 19.53 -17.19 21.70
N LYS A 118 18.45 -17.16 20.91
CA LYS A 118 18.46 -17.64 19.52
C LYS A 118 19.48 -16.90 18.67
N PHE A 119 19.55 -15.58 18.82
CA PHE A 119 20.55 -14.76 18.13
C PHE A 119 21.97 -15.16 18.51
N ALA A 120 22.26 -15.30 19.81
CA ALA A 120 23.57 -15.72 20.31
C ALA A 120 23.97 -17.11 19.78
N GLN A 121 23.03 -18.07 19.75
CA GLN A 121 23.26 -19.40 19.19
C GLN A 121 23.58 -19.37 17.69
N VAL A 122 22.82 -18.60 16.91
CA VAL A 122 23.08 -18.41 15.48
C VAL A 122 24.45 -17.76 15.29
N MET A 123 24.77 -16.71 16.05
CA MET A 123 26.07 -16.05 15.97
C MET A 123 27.22 -16.98 16.35
N GLN A 124 27.06 -17.81 17.37
CA GLN A 124 28.06 -18.81 17.75
C GLN A 124 28.31 -19.79 16.59
N SER A 125 27.24 -20.31 15.95
CA SER A 125 27.37 -21.21 14.80
C SER A 125 28.03 -20.57 13.57
N LEU A 126 27.74 -19.28 13.32
CA LEU A 126 28.35 -18.52 12.22
C LEU A 126 29.82 -18.19 12.51
N ASN A 127 30.15 -17.85 13.76
CA ASN A 127 31.51 -17.52 14.17
C ASN A 127 32.46 -18.71 14.02
N THR A 128 32.00 -19.93 14.33
CA THR A 128 32.79 -21.16 14.09
C THR A 128 33.23 -21.33 12.64
N ARG A 129 32.45 -20.80 11.68
CA ARG A 129 32.69 -21.00 10.25
C ARG A 129 33.35 -19.81 9.55
N TYR A 130 33.05 -18.58 9.98
CA TYR A 130 33.40 -17.37 9.24
C TYR A 130 34.10 -16.27 10.06
N GLY A 131 34.30 -16.44 11.38
CA GLY A 131 35.00 -15.45 12.21
C GLY A 131 34.31 -14.09 12.27
N ILE A 132 32.97 -14.07 12.34
CA ILE A 132 32.17 -12.83 12.32
C ILE A 132 32.04 -12.29 13.75
N PHE A 133 32.49 -11.05 13.96
CA PHE A 133 32.31 -10.32 15.22
C PHE A 133 31.26 -9.22 15.04
N PHE A 134 30.11 -9.37 15.71
CA PHE A 134 29.10 -8.32 15.80
C PHE A 134 29.30 -7.52 17.09
N HIS A 135 29.30 -6.20 16.94
CA HIS A 135 29.28 -5.25 18.04
C HIS A 135 27.83 -4.95 18.40
N ILE A 136 27.51 -5.12 19.68
CA ILE A 136 26.22 -4.79 20.30
C ILE A 136 26.21 -3.33 20.73
#